data_AF-A0A1G0ZM45-F1
#
_entry.id   AF-A0A1G0ZM45-F1
#
_cell.length_a   1.000
_cell.length_b   1.000
_cell.length_c   1.000
_cell.angle_alpha   90.00
_cell.angle_beta   90.00
_cell.angle_gamma   90.00
#
_symmetry.space_group_name_H-M   'P 1'
#
loop_
_entity.id
_entity.type
_entity.pdbx_description
1 polymer ?
#
loop_
_entity_poly.entity_id
_entity_poly.type
_entity_poly.pdbx_seq_one_letter_code
_entity_poly.pdbx_strand_id
1 'polypeptide(L)'
;MVRTQIQLPEHLYREVKKIASERELSLAELTRRGLEYVVSVYLPKEGSKTEKWMLPESIDLGGAPLVSESDWRELANESMPAHVKRTGKAKKQ
;
A
#
# COMPACT_ATOMS: atom_id res chain seq x y z
N MET A 1 18.59 -20.98 -10.57
CA MET A 1 18.27 -19.93 -11.58
C MET A 1 18.00 -20.62 -12.92
N VAL A 2 17.00 -20.16 -13.66
CA VAL A 2 16.70 -20.63 -15.03
C VAL A 2 17.26 -19.61 -16.01
N ARG A 3 17.95 -20.06 -17.06
CA ARG A 3 18.46 -19.16 -18.10
C ARG A 3 17.32 -18.82 -19.06
N THR A 4 17.02 -17.53 -19.20
CA THR A 4 15.99 -17.03 -20.10
C THR A 4 16.60 -16.00 -21.06
N GLN A 5 16.23 -16.08 -22.32
CA GLN A 5 16.56 -15.06 -23.32
C GLN A 5 15.30 -14.23 -23.60
N ILE A 6 15.42 -12.91 -23.46
CA ILE A 6 14.35 -11.95 -23.75
C ILE A 6 14.85 -10.93 -24.77
N GLN A 7 13.93 -10.35 -25.54
CA GLN A 7 14.23 -9.24 -26.44
C GLN A 7 13.79 -7.93 -25.80
N LEU A 8 14.64 -6.92 -25.86
CA LEU A 8 14.34 -5.56 -25.40
C LEU A 8 14.46 -4.61 -26.59
N PRO A 9 13.52 -3.66 -26.75
CA PRO A 9 13.70 -2.58 -27.70
C PRO A 9 15.02 -1.83 -27.43
N GLU A 10 15.73 -1.43 -28.49
CA GLU A 10 17.05 -0.82 -28.40
C GLU A 10 17.08 0.39 -27.46
N HIS A 11 16.09 1.27 -27.57
CA HIS A 11 15.98 2.45 -26.69
C HIS A 11 15.86 2.06 -25.22
N LEU A 12 15.07 1.03 -24.91
CA LEU A 12 14.89 0.54 -23.55
C LEU A 12 16.17 -0.10 -23.02
N TYR A 13 16.86 -0.90 -23.84
CA TYR A 13 18.12 -1.52 -23.44
C TYR A 13 19.16 -0.46 -23.02
N ARG A 14 19.27 0.65 -23.75
CA ARG A 14 20.20 1.75 -23.44
C ARG A 14 19.90 2.40 -22.09
N GLU A 15 18.64 2.76 -21.86
CA GLU A 15 18.22 3.38 -20.61
C GLU A 15 18.44 2.45 -19.41
N VAL A 16 18.05 1.18 -19.54
CA VAL A 16 18.22 0.20 -18.46
C VAL A 16 19.71 -0.06 -18.19
N LYS A 17 20.57 -0.08 -19.22
CA LYS A 17 22.02 -0.24 -19.06
C LYS A 17 22.67 0.95 -18.33
N LYS A 18 22.20 2.17 -18.62
CA LYS A 18 22.62 3.38 -17.89
C LYS A 18 22.27 3.28 -16.40
N ILE A 19 21.02 2.93 -16.08
CA ILE A 19 20.57 2.74 -14.70
C ILE A 19 21.39 1.66 -14.00
N ALA A 20 21.64 0.53 -14.67
CA ALA A 20 22.44 -0.56 -14.12
C ALA A 20 23.86 -0.08 -13.76
N SER A 21 24.49 0.72 -14.63
CA SER A 21 25.81 1.30 -14.39
C SER A 21 25.81 2.29 -13.22
N GLU A 22 24.83 3.20 -13.16
CA GLU A 22 24.71 4.20 -12.09
C GLU A 22 24.45 3.57 -10.72
N ARG A 23 23.81 2.39 -10.70
CA ARG A 23 23.49 1.62 -9.49
C ARG A 23 24.54 0.56 -9.15
N GLU A 24 25.61 0.43 -9.94
CA GLU A 24 26.63 -0.62 -9.81
C GLU A 24 26.05 -2.04 -9.81
N LEU A 25 25.01 -2.28 -10.63
CA LEU A 25 24.35 -3.56 -10.79
C LEU A 25 24.62 -4.14 -12.18
N SER A 26 24.62 -5.47 -12.28
CA SER A 26 24.52 -6.12 -13.59
C SER A 26 23.11 -5.92 -14.17
N LEU A 27 23.00 -5.93 -15.50
CA LEU A 27 21.70 -5.88 -16.18
C LEU A 27 20.77 -7.03 -15.74
N ALA A 28 21.34 -8.22 -15.50
CA ALA A 28 20.59 -9.39 -15.05
C ALA A 28 20.01 -9.18 -13.64
N GLU A 29 20.79 -8.60 -12.72
CA GLU A 29 20.34 -8.31 -11.36
C GLU A 29 19.26 -7.21 -11.34
N LEU A 30 19.45 -6.16 -12.14
CA LEU A 30 18.43 -5.12 -12.29
C LEU A 30 17.11 -5.69 -12.86
N THR A 31 17.21 -6.57 -13.86
CA THR A 31 16.05 -7.24 -14.47
C THR A 31 15.35 -8.15 -13.47
N ARG A 32 16.11 -8.93 -12.68
CA ARG A 32 15.56 -9.79 -11.61
C ARG A 32 14.74 -8.97 -10.61
N ARG A 33 15.32 -7.89 -10.07
CA ARG A 33 14.63 -7.02 -9.10
C ARG A 33 13.39 -6.37 -9.71
N GLY A 34 13.47 -5.94 -10.96
CA GLY A 34 12.32 -5.38 -11.68
C GLY A 34 11.18 -6.39 -11.79
N LEU A 35 11.48 -7.65 -12.16
CA LEU A 35 10.48 -8.71 -12.24
C LEU A 35 9.91 -9.09 -10.86
N GLU A 36 10.74 -9.16 -9.83
CA GLU A 36 10.30 -9.39 -8.45
C GLU A 36 9.36 -8.29 -7.97
N TYR A 37 9.65 -7.03 -8.30
CA TYR A 37 8.76 -5.91 -8.00
C TYR A 37 7.42 -6.05 -8.72
N VAL A 38 7.42 -6.31 -10.03
CA VAL A 38 6.19 -6.52 -10.82
C VAL A 38 5.36 -7.65 -10.20
N VAL A 39 5.98 -8.78 -9.87
CA VAL A 39 5.31 -9.89 -9.17
C VAL A 39 4.71 -9.43 -7.85
N SER A 40 5.45 -8.68 -7.03
CA SER A 40 4.97 -8.21 -5.73
C SER A 40 3.76 -7.27 -5.81
N VAL A 41 3.59 -6.57 -6.93
CA VAL A 41 2.49 -5.62 -7.18
C VAL A 41 1.26 -6.34 -7.73
N TYR A 42 1.44 -7.22 -8.71
CA TYR A 42 0.32 -7.81 -9.45
C TYR A 42 -0.13 -9.17 -8.93
N LEU A 43 0.74 -9.93 -8.27
CA LEU A 43 0.37 -11.22 -7.70
C LEU A 43 -0.05 -11.04 -6.23
N PRO A 44 -1.23 -11.56 -5.83
CA PRO A 44 -1.61 -11.62 -4.43
C PRO A 44 -0.53 -12.41 -3.67
N LYS A 45 -0.14 -11.91 -2.49
CA LYS A 45 0.77 -12.67 -1.61
C LYS A 45 0.11 -14.00 -1.27
N GLU A 46 0.86 -15.11 -1.33
CA GLU A 46 0.35 -16.41 -0.87
C GLU A 46 -0.17 -16.28 0.58
N GLY A 47 -1.44 -16.62 0.81
CA GLY A 47 -2.12 -16.44 2.10
C GLY A 47 -2.91 -15.14 2.25
N SER A 48 -2.75 -14.17 1.35
CA SER A 48 -3.75 -13.14 1.11
C SER A 48 -4.96 -13.81 0.45
N LYS A 49 -5.85 -14.39 1.27
CA LYS A 49 -7.26 -14.38 0.88
C LYS A 49 -7.52 -12.91 0.57
N THR A 50 -7.70 -12.59 -0.70
CA THR A 50 -8.32 -11.35 -1.11
C THR A 50 -9.71 -11.39 -0.51
N GLU A 51 -9.83 -11.10 0.79
CA GLU A 51 -11.09 -10.62 1.32
C GLU A 51 -11.36 -9.40 0.45
N LYS A 52 -12.27 -9.60 -0.49
CA LYS A 52 -12.73 -8.58 -1.40
C LYS A 52 -13.03 -7.40 -0.51
N TRP A 53 -12.18 -6.36 -0.59
CA TRP A 53 -12.36 -5.20 0.25
C TRP A 53 -13.81 -4.76 0.06
N MET A 54 -14.58 -4.83 1.14
CA MET A 54 -15.97 -4.41 1.13
C MET A 54 -16.01 -3.05 1.79
N LEU A 55 -16.74 -2.14 1.17
CA LEU A 55 -17.05 -0.87 1.80
C LEU A 55 -17.73 -1.17 3.15
N PRO A 56 -17.18 -0.69 4.28
CA PRO A 56 -17.85 -0.85 5.56
C PRO A 56 -19.23 -0.20 5.52
N GLU A 57 -20.19 -0.75 6.24
CA GLU A 57 -21.49 -0.09 6.39
C GLU A 57 -21.30 1.33 6.96
N SER A 58 -22.09 2.28 6.48
CA SER A 58 -22.11 3.64 7.01
C SER A 58 -22.47 3.60 8.49
N ILE A 59 -21.62 4.21 9.32
CA ILE A 59 -21.89 4.35 10.75
C ILE A 59 -22.46 5.75 10.97
N ASP A 60 -23.58 5.83 11.68
CA ASP A 60 -24.10 7.12 12.16
C ASP A 60 -23.11 7.71 13.17
N LEU A 61 -22.53 8.86 12.82
CA LEU A 61 -21.59 9.60 13.66
C LEU A 61 -22.31 10.56 14.63
N GLY A 62 -23.65 10.61 14.60
CA GLY A 62 -24.46 11.55 15.35
C GLY A 62 -24.61 12.90 14.63
N GLY A 63 -25.40 13.80 15.23
CA GLY A 63 -25.78 15.07 14.61
C GLY A 63 -24.85 16.26 14.89
N ALA A 64 -23.96 16.16 15.89
CA ALA A 64 -23.03 17.23 16.24
C ALA A 64 -21.59 16.79 16.00
N PRO A 65 -20.74 17.64 15.39
CA PRO A 65 -19.31 17.38 15.28
C PRO A 65 -18.70 17.10 16.66
N LEU A 66 -17.85 16.07 16.75
CA LEU A 66 -17.13 15.74 17.99
C LEU A 66 -16.11 16.83 18.37
N VAL A 67 -15.73 17.68 17.40
CA VAL A 67 -14.72 18.74 17.52
C VAL A 67 -15.16 19.97 16.73
N SER A 68 -14.68 21.15 17.12
CA SER A 68 -14.92 22.40 16.41
C SER A 68 -14.18 22.44 15.05
N GLU A 69 -14.63 23.30 14.13
CA GLU A 69 -13.98 23.49 12.83
C GLU A 69 -12.60 24.17 12.94
N SER A 70 -12.32 24.91 14.01
CA SER A 70 -11.01 25.50 14.23
C SER A 70 -9.98 24.49 14.72
N ASP A 71 -10.41 23.49 15.51
CA ASP A 71 -9.48 22.70 16.33
C ASP A 71 -9.26 21.28 15.77
N TRP A 72 -10.06 20.85 14.77
CA TRP A 72 -10.02 19.46 14.26
C TRP A 72 -8.64 19.04 13.73
N ARG A 73 -7.89 19.97 13.13
CA ARG A 73 -6.60 19.68 12.51
C ARG A 73 -5.53 19.43 13.57
N GLU A 74 -5.56 20.17 14.67
CA GLU A 74 -4.60 20.01 15.77
C GLU A 74 -4.86 18.68 16.47
N LEU A 75 -6.12 18.40 16.81
CA LEU A 75 -6.56 17.16 17.47
C LEU A 75 -6.32 15.88 16.63
N ALA A 76 -6.38 15.97 15.30
CA ALA A 76 -6.10 14.83 14.42
C ALA A 76 -4.60 14.47 14.35
N ASN A 77 -3.72 15.43 14.61
CA ASN A 77 -2.26 15.25 14.56
C ASN A 77 -1.67 14.96 15.94
N GLU A 78 -2.35 15.36 17.02
CA GLU A 78 -2.06 14.84 18.35
C GLU A 78 -2.39 13.34 18.37
N SER A 79 -1.36 12.52 18.48
CA SER A 79 -1.49 11.07 18.42
C SER A 79 -2.42 10.58 19.54
N MET A 80 -3.61 10.09 19.18
CA MET A 80 -4.57 9.54 20.13
C MET A 80 -3.91 8.41 20.96
N PRO A 81 -4.04 8.39 22.29
CA PRO A 81 -3.68 7.23 23.09
C PRO A 81 -4.54 6.02 22.66
N ALA A 82 -3.93 4.84 22.69
CA ALA A 82 -4.55 3.60 22.26
C ALA A 82 -5.91 3.35 22.95
N HIS A 83 -6.96 3.24 22.13
CA HIS A 83 -8.19 2.50 22.41
C HIS A 83 -9.06 3.02 23.57
N VAL A 84 -9.95 3.97 23.28
CA VAL A 84 -11.16 4.17 24.09
C VAL A 84 -12.08 2.95 23.88
N LYS A 85 -12.18 2.08 24.89
CA LYS A 85 -13.15 0.97 24.90
C LYS A 85 -14.57 1.54 24.86
N ARG A 86 -15.25 1.36 23.72
CA ARG A 86 -16.68 1.69 23.56
C ARG A 86 -17.51 0.77 24.45
N THR A 87 -17.95 1.25 25.61
CA THR A 87 -19.00 0.58 26.39
C THR A 87 -20.35 0.84 25.74
N GLY A 88 -20.79 -0.06 24.87
CA GLY A 88 -22.16 -0.04 24.35
C GLY A 88 -23.16 -0.49 25.41
N LYS A 89 -23.93 0.44 25.99
CA LYS A 89 -25.21 0.07 26.62
C LYS A 89 -26.25 -0.05 25.51
N ALA A 90 -26.51 -1.28 25.08
CA ALA A 90 -27.66 -1.58 24.24
C ALA A 90 -28.95 -1.32 25.06
N LYS A 91 -29.69 -0.27 24.71
CA LYS A 91 -31.03 -0.03 25.24
C LYS A 91 -32.00 -0.81 24.36
N LYS A 92 -32.44 -1.96 24.87
CA LYS A 92 -33.49 -2.81 24.29
C LYS A 92 -34.84 -2.13 24.55
N GLN A 93 -35.61 -1.85 23.49
CA GLN A 93 -37.07 -1.68 23.53
C GLN A 93 -37.69 -2.79 22.71
#